data_AF-A0A3C0SSF9-F1
#
_entry.id   AF-A0A3C0SSF9-F1
#
_cell.length_a   1.000
_cell.length_b   1.000
_cell.length_c   1.000
_cell.angle_alpha   90.00
_cell.angle_beta   90.00
_cell.angle_gamma   90.00
#
_symmetry.space_group_name_H-M   'P 1'
#
loop_
_entity.id
_entity.type
_entity.pdbx_description
1 polymer ?
#
loop_
_entity_poly.entity_id
_entity_poly.type
_entity_poly.pdbx_seq_one_letter_code
_entity_poly.pdbx_strand_id
1 'polypeptide(L)'
;ASYGATNCAERTAIFKAVSEGHSIIKKIAIVGDMATYTAPCGICRQVIAEFAAKDIEIVLIKNEDEYIVKTLEEILPGAFTKEDLLK
;
A
#
# COMPACT_ATOMS: atom_id res chain seq x y z
N ALA A 1 22.54 -1.26 -14.95
CA ALA A 1 21.49 -1.68 -14.00
C ALA A 1 20.12 -1.38 -14.62
N SER A 2 19.08 -2.18 -14.34
CA SER A 2 17.73 -1.98 -14.87
C SER A 2 16.80 -1.47 -13.77
N TYR A 3 16.61 -0.15 -13.70
CA TYR A 3 15.89 0.48 -12.56
C TYR A 3 14.38 0.22 -12.58
N GLY A 4 13.79 -0.11 -13.73
CA GLY A 4 12.38 -0.51 -13.83
C GLY A 4 12.06 -1.80 -13.07
N ALA A 5 13.08 -2.63 -12.78
CA ALA A 5 12.92 -3.86 -11.99
C ALA A 5 12.91 -3.61 -10.46
N THR A 6 12.95 -2.36 -10.00
CA THR A 6 12.94 -2.04 -8.57
C THR A 6 11.63 -2.49 -7.92
N ASN A 7 11.72 -3.14 -6.76
CA ASN A 7 10.58 -3.50 -5.93
C ASN A 7 10.53 -2.65 -4.66
N CYS A 8 9.37 -2.05 -4.38
CA CYS A 8 9.18 -1.19 -3.20
C CYS A 8 8.86 -2.04 -1.96
N ALA A 9 9.07 -1.47 -0.77
CA ALA A 9 8.88 -2.15 0.51
C ALA A 9 7.45 -2.70 0.69
N GLU A 10 6.44 -1.90 0.31
CA GLU A 10 5.02 -2.25 0.42
C GLU A 10 4.70 -3.49 -0.41
N ARG A 11 5.20 -3.53 -1.65
CA ARG A 11 5.05 -4.68 -2.55
C ARG A 11 5.73 -5.92 -1.98
N THR A 12 6.95 -5.80 -1.47
CA THR A 12 7.64 -6.92 -0.82
C THR A 12 6.84 -7.49 0.34
N ALA A 13 6.32 -6.64 1.23
CA ALA A 13 5.54 -7.06 2.40
C ALA A 13 4.23 -7.76 1.98
N ILE A 14 3.49 -7.19 1.04
CA ILE A 14 2.24 -7.76 0.54
C ILE A 14 2.50 -9.10 -0.17
N PHE A 15 3.49 -9.16 -1.07
CA PHE A 15 3.78 -10.40 -1.80
C PHE A 15 4.24 -11.52 -0.86
N LYS A 16 4.97 -11.18 0.21
CA LYS A 16 5.36 -12.14 1.23
C LYS A 16 4.16 -12.68 2.01
N ALA A 17 3.21 -11.83 2.38
CA ALA A 17 1.98 -12.24 3.05
C ALA A 17 1.13 -13.14 2.15
N VAL A 18 0.95 -12.74 0.89
CA VAL A 18 0.17 -13.48 -0.11
C VAL A 18 0.79 -14.86 -0.39
N SER A 19 2.12 -14.96 -0.47
CA SER A 19 2.79 -16.25 -0.70
C SER A 19 2.65 -17.24 0.46
N GLU A 20 2.31 -16.75 1.66
CA GLU A 20 1.96 -17.56 2.84
C GLU A 20 0.44 -17.79 3.00
N GLY A 21 -0.36 -17.39 2.02
CA GLY A 21 -1.82 -17.58 2.04
C GLY A 21 -2.60 -16.44 2.71
N HIS A 22 -1.95 -15.34 3.08
CA HIS A 22 -2.60 -14.16 3.64
C HIS A 22 -2.89 -13.13 2.54
N SER A 23 -4.06 -13.26 1.90
CA SER A 23 -4.44 -12.45 0.73
C SER A 23 -5.29 -11.21 1.03
N ILE A 24 -5.67 -10.97 2.29
CA ILE A 24 -6.47 -9.81 2.70
C ILE A 24 -5.73 -9.03 3.78
N ILE A 25 -5.36 -7.78 3.46
CA ILE A 25 -4.57 -6.88 4.30
C ILE A 25 -5.48 -5.89 5.01
N LYS A 26 -5.53 -5.94 6.34
CA LYS A 26 -6.33 -5.02 7.16
C LYS A 26 -5.62 -3.70 7.48
N LYS A 27 -4.29 -3.72 7.58
CA LYS A 27 -3.48 -2.56 7.95
C LYS A 27 -2.08 -2.68 7.38
N ILE A 28 -1.53 -1.58 6.91
CA ILE A 28 -0.14 -1.48 6.45
C ILE A 28 0.49 -0.22 7.02
N ALA A 29 1.71 -0.35 7.56
CA ALA A 29 2.50 0.77 8.05
C ALA A 29 3.70 1.00 7.12
N ILE A 30 3.92 2.25 6.73
CA ILE A 30 4.96 2.65 5.78
C ILE A 30 5.81 3.72 6.45
N VAL A 31 7.12 3.44 6.51
CA VAL A 31 8.14 4.34 7.02
C VAL A 31 9.28 4.41 6.02
N GLY A 32 9.86 5.59 5.85
CA GLY A 32 10.98 5.80 4.94
C GLY A 32 11.88 6.91 5.46
N ASP A 33 11.58 8.14 5.07
CA ASP A 33 12.30 9.34 5.51
C ASP A 33 11.79 9.82 6.89
N MET A 34 12.70 10.19 7.80
CA MET A 34 12.34 10.59 9.16
C MET A 34 11.86 12.06 9.27
N ALA A 35 12.07 12.86 8.23
CA ALA A 35 11.67 14.26 8.17
C ALA A 35 10.34 14.47 7.42
N THR A 36 9.85 13.47 6.69
CA THR A 36 8.65 13.59 5.84
C THR A 36 7.78 12.32 5.85
N TYR A 37 6.47 12.48 5.61
CA TYR A 37 5.58 11.33 5.43
C TYR A 37 5.86 10.66 4.09
N THR A 38 6.33 9.40 4.14
CA THR A 38 6.63 8.63 2.92
C THR A 38 5.34 8.06 2.33
N ALA A 39 4.74 8.78 1.39
CA ALA A 39 3.55 8.31 0.69
C ALA A 39 3.89 7.19 -0.32
N PRO A 40 3.08 6.12 -0.41
CA PRO A 40 3.32 5.03 -1.35
C PRO A 40 3.27 5.53 -2.80
N CYS A 41 4.11 4.96 -3.65
CA CYS A 41 4.12 5.26 -5.09
C CYS A 41 2.87 4.68 -5.78
N GLY A 42 2.53 5.17 -6.98
CA GLY A 42 1.31 4.75 -7.68
C GLY A 42 1.17 3.23 -7.87
N ILE A 43 2.27 2.53 -8.16
CA ILE A 43 2.26 1.06 -8.29
C ILE A 43 1.93 0.41 -6.95
N CYS A 44 2.51 0.87 -5.84
CA CYS A 44 2.20 0.37 -4.50
C CYS A 44 0.75 0.62 -4.12
N ARG A 45 0.19 1.80 -4.43
CA ARG A 45 -1.22 2.10 -4.17
C ARG A 45 -2.15 1.12 -4.87
N GLN A 46 -1.86 0.80 -6.13
CA GLN A 46 -2.65 -0.16 -6.90
C GLN A 46 -2.50 -1.60 -6.37
N VAL A 47 -1.31 -2.01 -5.95
CA VAL A 47 -1.11 -3.32 -5.32
C VAL A 47 -1.82 -3.39 -3.96
N ILE A 48 -1.79 -2.33 -3.16
CA ILE A 48 -2.56 -2.24 -1.93
C ILE A 48 -4.05 -2.40 -2.24
N ALA A 49 -4.58 -1.70 -3.26
CA ALA A 49 -5.99 -1.79 -3.64
C ALA A 49 -6.44 -3.23 -3.97
N GLU A 50 -5.58 -4.02 -4.60
CA GLU A 50 -5.89 -5.41 -4.99
C GLU A 50 -6.01 -6.37 -3.78
N PHE A 51 -5.24 -6.12 -2.71
CA PHE A 51 -5.16 -7.01 -1.54
C PHE A 51 -5.76 -6.39 -0.27
N ALA A 52 -6.34 -5.20 -0.35
CA ALA A 52 -6.89 -4.48 0.79
C ALA A 52 -8.21 -5.09 1.28
N ALA A 53 -8.39 -5.10 2.61
CA ALA A 53 -9.72 -5.15 3.20
C ALA A 53 -10.50 -3.87 2.85
N LYS A 54 -11.84 -3.94 2.86
CA LYS A 54 -12.71 -2.78 2.55
C LYS A 54 -12.42 -1.57 3.46
N ASP A 55 -12.01 -1.83 4.69
CA ASP A 55 -11.72 -0.87 5.75
C ASP A 55 -10.21 -0.76 6.05
N ILE A 56 -9.34 -1.02 5.06
CA ILE A 56 -7.89 -0.97 5.26
C ILE A 56 -7.42 0.36 5.85
N GLU A 57 -6.53 0.27 6.85
CA GLU A 57 -5.80 1.40 7.40
C GLU A 57 -4.39 1.49 6.83
N ILE A 58 -4.03 2.64 6.25
CA ILE A 58 -2.72 2.90 5.67
C ILE A 58 -2.03 3.94 6.55
N VAL A 59 -1.05 3.49 7.34
CA VAL A 59 -0.34 4.31 8.31
C VAL A 59 0.95 4.83 7.69
N LEU A 60 1.05 6.13 7.45
CA LEU A 60 2.27 6.79 6.99
C LEU A 60 2.99 7.37 8.20
N ILE A 61 4.13 6.79 8.53
CA ILE A 61 4.92 7.13 9.71
C ILE A 61 6.05 8.05 9.28
N LYS A 62 6.17 9.19 9.94
CA LYS A 62 7.31 10.10 9.82
C LYS A 62 8.34 9.78 10.91
N ASN A 63 7.91 9.61 12.16
CA ASN A 63 8.76 9.22 13.29
C ASN A 63 7.90 8.56 14.40
N GLU A 64 8.49 8.30 15.57
CA GLU A 64 7.82 7.63 16.70
C GLU A 64 6.57 8.39 17.21
N ASP A 65 6.55 9.72 17.08
CA ASP A 65 5.47 10.57 17.60
C ASP A 65 4.51 11.06 16.50
N GLU A 66 4.95 11.09 15.25
CA GLU A 66 4.20 11.64 14.12
C GLU A 66 3.86 10.57 13.07
N TYR A 67 2.57 10.26 12.95
CA TYR A 67 2.01 9.44 11.88
C TYR A 67 0.65 9.96 11.42
N ILE A 68 0.30 9.64 10.18
CA ILE A 68 -1.05 9.87 9.63
C ILE A 68 -1.66 8.54 9.20
N VAL A 69 -2.97 8.39 9.42
CA VAL A 69 -3.74 7.24 8.95
C VAL A 69 -4.60 7.68 7.78
N LYS A 70 -4.59 6.88 6.72
CA LYS A 70 -5.34 7.09 5.49
C LYS A 70 -6.14 5.86 5.13
N THR A 71 -7.27 6.08 4.49
CA THR A 71 -8.05 5.05 3.80
C THR A 71 -7.49 4.83 2.39
N LEU A 72 -7.92 3.74 1.74
CA LEU A 72 -7.57 3.49 0.34
C LEU A 72 -8.09 4.59 -0.60
N GLU A 73 -9.34 5.03 -0.41
CA GLU A 73 -9.98 6.05 -1.24
C GLU A 73 -9.24 7.40 -1.17
N GLU A 74 -8.71 7.76 0.01
CA GLU A 74 -7.95 9.01 0.17
C GLU A 74 -6.62 9.00 -0.60
N ILE A 75 -6.01 7.84 -0.83
CA ILE A 75 -4.73 7.76 -1.54
C ILE A 75 -4.87 7.33 -3.01
N LEU A 76 -5.94 6.63 -3.36
CA LEU A 76 -6.20 6.15 -4.72
C LEU A 76 -7.72 6.22 -5.02
N PRO A 77 -8.26 7.43 -5.20
CA PRO A 77 -9.68 7.59 -5.47
C PRO A 77 -10.05 6.98 -6.83
N GLY A 78 -11.18 6.27 -6.87
CA GLY A 78 -11.62 5.58 -8.09
C GLY A 78 -10.63 4.52 -8.58
N ALA A 79 -10.00 3.79 -7.65
CA ALA A 79 -9.07 2.72 -7.97
C ALA A 79 -9.68 1.73 -8.97
N PHE A 80 -8.89 1.30 -9.95
CA PHE A 80 -9.28 0.22 -10.86
C PHE A 80 -9.28 -1.10 -10.10
N THR A 81 -10.39 -1.83 -10.14
CA THR A 81 -10.55 -3.09 -9.38
C THR A 81 -11.12 -4.21 -10.25
N LYS A 82 -11.28 -5.41 -9.67
CA LYS A 82 -11.95 -6.54 -10.32
C LYS A 82 -13.36 -6.23 -10.79
N GLU A 83 -14.06 -5.31 -10.12
CA GLU A 83 -15.42 -4.91 -10.51
C GLU A 83 -15.42 -4.22 -11.88
N ASP A 84 -14.35 -3.51 -12.24
CA ASP A 84 -14.23 -2.83 -13.53
C ASP A 84 -13.92 -3.79 -14.68
N LEU A 85 -13.34 -4.97 -14.37
CA LEU A 85 -13.08 -6.03 -15.35
C LEU A 85 -14.34 -6.84 -15.71
N LEU A 86 -15.35 -6.82 -14.84
CA LEU A 86 -16.57 -7.63 -14.97
C LEU A 86 -17.76 -6.86 -15.55
N LYS A 87 -17.57 -5.58 -15.91
CA LYS A 87 -18.53 -4.75 -16.63
C LYS A 87 -18.50 -5.05 -18.12
#